data_AF-A0A1C6RTS7-F1
#
_entry.id   AF-A0A1C6RTS7-F1
#
_cell.length_a   1.000
_cell.length_b   1.000
_cell.length_c   1.000
_cell.angle_alpha   90.00
_cell.angle_beta   90.00
_cell.angle_gamma   90.00
#
_symmetry.space_group_name_H-M   'P 1'
#
loop_
_entity.id
_entity.type
_entity.pdbx_description
1 polymer ?
#
loop_
_entity_poly.entity_id
_entity_poly.type
_entity_poly.pdbx_seq_one_letter_code
_entity_poly.pdbx_strand_id
1 'polypeptide(L)'
;MGQEQTYGRRPRRGRTVLITLVVLLLVLVGLLAVADRVAAGVAERAIADQVSQEVSNQGAQASSPDVEVGGFPFLTQVLDGRYERITIGLRDVRGSVQGDAVALPTLDVDARDVSAPLDVIRSGQGEIVAETVTGTGTVTYDSLAALLDREGLTLGERDGRLAVTAPVDILGQRLTVVGTADVNVSDQGQVSLQFNDLSAEGLPNVPLARNLLNNYARSISIDVPLPELPFELTVREVRPLPEGLQVTANARDVPINSAG
;
A
#
# COMPACT_ATOMS: atom_id res chain seq x y z
N MET A 1 82.40 -9.16 -32.59
CA MET A 1 82.37 -9.61 -31.18
C MET A 1 81.33 -8.76 -30.47
N GLY A 2 80.16 -9.34 -30.19
CA GLY A 2 79.05 -8.65 -29.53
C GLY A 2 79.20 -8.67 -28.03
N GLN A 3 78.74 -7.61 -27.36
CA GLN A 3 78.52 -7.65 -25.92
C GLN A 3 77.07 -7.29 -25.61
N GLU A 4 76.46 -8.19 -24.85
CA GLU A 4 75.08 -8.28 -24.45
C GLU A 4 74.63 -7.08 -23.61
N GLN A 5 73.46 -6.54 -23.95
CA GLN A 5 72.72 -5.64 -23.08
C GLN A 5 72.07 -6.47 -21.96
N THR A 6 72.57 -6.35 -20.74
CA THR A 6 71.91 -6.90 -19.55
C THR A 6 70.73 -6.00 -19.16
N TYR A 7 69.53 -6.38 -19.60
CA TYR A 7 68.28 -5.77 -19.14
C TYR A 7 68.04 -6.13 -17.66
N GLY A 8 68.35 -5.19 -16.76
CA GLY A 8 68.01 -5.26 -15.34
C GLY A 8 66.50 -5.29 -15.14
N ARG A 9 65.94 -6.48 -14.91
CA ARG A 9 64.54 -6.70 -14.57
C ARG A 9 64.26 -6.12 -13.16
N ARG A 10 63.69 -4.92 -13.09
CA ARG A 10 63.29 -4.27 -11.83
C ARG A 10 62.24 -5.13 -11.07
N PRO A 11 62.29 -5.17 -9.72
CA PRO A 11 61.55 -6.14 -8.92
C PRO A 11 60.04 -5.85 -8.87
N ARG A 12 59.23 -6.88 -9.14
CA ARG A 12 57.75 -6.88 -9.14
C ARG A 12 57.09 -6.74 -7.74
N ARG A 13 57.82 -6.30 -6.72
CA ARG A 13 57.36 -6.30 -5.31
C ARG A 13 56.23 -5.29 -5.02
N GLY A 14 56.22 -4.12 -5.68
CA GLY A 14 55.18 -3.11 -5.46
C GLY A 14 53.79 -3.53 -5.95
N ARG A 15 53.72 -4.33 -7.02
CA ARG A 15 52.46 -4.80 -7.59
C ARG A 15 51.75 -5.78 -6.65
N THR A 16 52.48 -6.68 -6.00
CA THR A 16 51.87 -7.64 -5.06
C THR A 16 51.34 -6.93 -3.82
N VAL A 17 52.09 -5.96 -3.26
CA VAL A 17 51.62 -5.18 -2.10
C VAL A 17 50.38 -4.34 -2.45
N LEU A 18 50.37 -3.71 -3.63
CA LEU A 18 49.19 -2.98 -4.12
C LEU A 18 47.98 -3.92 -4.29
N ILE A 19 48.18 -5.09 -4.90
CA ILE A 19 47.11 -6.09 -5.05
C ILE A 19 46.60 -6.55 -3.68
N THR A 20 47.48 -6.87 -2.75
CA THR A 20 47.09 -7.26 -1.38
C THR A 20 46.31 -6.16 -0.67
N LEU A 21 46.75 -4.90 -0.80
CA LEU A 21 46.04 -3.74 -0.23
C LEU A 21 44.65 -3.57 -0.86
N VAL A 22 44.54 -3.66 -2.19
CA VAL A 22 43.26 -3.57 -2.90
C VAL A 22 42.33 -4.70 -2.49
N VAL A 23 42.82 -5.94 -2.42
CA VAL A 23 42.03 -7.09 -1.97
C VAL A 23 41.56 -6.89 -0.52
N LEU A 24 42.44 -6.43 0.36
CA LEU A 24 42.06 -6.12 1.75
C LEU A 24 40.97 -5.05 1.83
N LEU A 25 41.09 -4.00 1.01
CA LEU A 25 40.10 -2.92 0.95
C LEU A 25 38.76 -3.43 0.41
N LEU A 26 38.77 -4.27 -0.63
CA LEU A 26 37.57 -4.92 -1.14
C LEU A 26 36.91 -5.84 -0.10
N VAL A 27 37.70 -6.62 0.64
CA VAL A 27 37.19 -7.45 1.75
C VAL A 27 36.57 -6.58 2.83
N LEU A 28 37.22 -5.48 3.21
CA LEU A 28 36.70 -4.54 4.21
C LEU A 28 35.38 -3.91 3.76
N VAL A 29 35.31 -3.44 2.51
CA VAL A 29 34.08 -2.92 1.91
C VAL A 29 32.98 -3.99 1.90
N GLY A 30 33.32 -5.24 1.55
CA GLY A 30 32.39 -6.37 1.61
C GLY A 30 31.86 -6.63 3.02
N LEU A 31 32.71 -6.61 4.05
CA LEU A 31 32.30 -6.79 5.44
C LEU A 31 31.39 -5.65 5.93
N LEU A 32 31.70 -4.40 5.57
CA LEU A 32 30.84 -3.25 5.90
C LEU A 32 29.46 -3.37 5.24
N ALA A 33 29.40 -3.80 3.98
CA ALA A 33 28.13 -4.02 3.28
C ALA A 33 27.28 -5.12 3.95
N VAL A 34 27.92 -6.20 4.44
CA VAL A 34 27.21 -7.24 5.21
C VAL A 34 26.69 -6.70 6.54
N ALA A 35 27.52 -5.96 7.29
CA ALA A 35 27.11 -5.35 8.55
C ALA A 35 25.92 -4.37 8.37
N ASP A 36 25.95 -3.58 7.30
CA ASP A 36 24.88 -2.67 6.91
C ASP A 36 23.53 -3.39 6.72
N ARG A 37 23.54 -4.51 6.00
CA ARG A 37 22.32 -5.30 5.75
C ARG A 37 21.81 -6.04 6.98
N VAL A 38 22.71 -6.50 7.85
CA VAL A 38 22.30 -7.05 9.15
C VAL A 38 21.63 -5.98 10.01
N ALA A 39 22.16 -4.75 10.02
CA ALA A 39 21.57 -3.64 10.77
C ALA A 39 20.17 -3.27 10.24
N ALA A 40 19.99 -3.21 8.92
CA ALA A 40 18.67 -3.00 8.31
C ALA A 40 17.67 -4.10 8.73
N GLY A 41 18.07 -5.37 8.66
CA GLY A 41 17.22 -6.50 9.07
C GLY A 41 16.86 -6.52 10.57
N VAL A 42 17.64 -5.87 11.43
CA VAL A 42 17.28 -5.67 12.84
C VAL A 42 16.24 -4.56 12.98
N ALA A 43 16.39 -3.46 12.23
CA ALA A 43 15.43 -2.36 12.22
C ALA A 43 14.06 -2.81 11.67
N GLU A 44 14.05 -3.58 10.58
CA GLU A 44 12.83 -4.17 9.99
C GLU A 44 12.02 -4.96 11.02
N ARG A 45 12.68 -5.82 11.81
CA ARG A 45 12.01 -6.59 12.88
C ARG A 45 11.46 -5.71 13.98
N ALA A 46 12.23 -4.71 14.41
CA ALA A 46 11.77 -3.80 15.46
C ALA A 46 10.54 -2.99 15.01
N ILE A 47 10.50 -2.56 13.74
CA ILE A 47 9.34 -1.88 13.16
C ILE A 47 8.16 -2.87 13.05
N ALA A 48 8.38 -4.10 12.60
CA ALA A 48 7.34 -5.11 12.51
C ALA A 48 6.69 -5.42 13.87
N ASP A 49 7.51 -5.54 14.92
CA ASP A 49 7.03 -5.73 16.30
C ASP A 49 6.18 -4.55 16.77
N GLN A 50 6.62 -3.32 16.50
CA GLN A 50 5.88 -2.09 16.84
C GLN A 50 4.54 -2.00 16.09
N VAL A 51 4.53 -2.29 14.79
CA VAL A 51 3.31 -2.31 13.97
C VAL A 51 2.34 -3.36 14.49
N SER A 52 2.82 -4.57 14.83
CA SER A 52 1.98 -5.63 15.38
C SER A 52 1.34 -5.24 16.71
N GLN A 53 2.11 -4.56 17.58
CA GLN A 53 1.59 -4.04 18.84
C GLN A 53 0.53 -2.96 18.60
N GLU A 54 0.76 -2.05 17.66
CA GLU A 54 -0.18 -0.96 17.36
C GLU A 54 -1.50 -1.47 16.76
N VAL A 55 -1.43 -2.43 15.82
CA VAL A 55 -2.62 -3.11 15.29
C VAL A 55 -3.45 -3.73 16.42
N SER A 56 -2.78 -4.37 17.38
CA SER A 56 -3.44 -4.99 18.53
C SER A 56 -4.05 -3.95 19.48
N ASN A 57 -3.36 -2.82 19.71
CA ASN A 57 -3.85 -1.71 20.55
C ASN A 57 -5.13 -1.10 19.97
N GLN A 58 -5.25 -1.05 18.65
CA GLN A 58 -6.43 -0.57 17.94
C GLN A 58 -7.58 -1.60 17.88
N GLY A 59 -7.43 -2.75 18.56
CA GLY A 59 -8.44 -3.81 18.59
C GLY A 59 -8.55 -4.58 17.26
N ALA A 60 -7.59 -4.42 16.37
CA ALA A 60 -7.51 -5.15 15.11
C ALA A 60 -6.59 -6.37 15.24
N GLN A 61 -6.70 -7.28 14.28
CA GLN A 61 -5.87 -8.48 14.16
C GLN A 61 -5.28 -8.51 12.77
N ALA A 62 -4.01 -8.90 12.64
CA ALA A 62 -3.36 -9.10 11.35
C ALA A 62 -2.32 -10.23 11.46
N SER A 63 -1.91 -10.76 10.32
CA SER A 63 -0.71 -11.60 10.24
C SER A 63 0.55 -10.80 10.60
N SER A 64 1.67 -11.48 10.86
CA SER A 64 2.96 -10.83 11.12
C SER A 64 3.29 -9.82 10.02
N PRO A 65 3.56 -8.54 10.36
CA PRO A 65 3.90 -7.52 9.38
C PRO A 65 5.20 -7.88 8.64
N ASP A 66 5.19 -7.73 7.32
CA ASP A 66 6.38 -7.78 6.48
C ASP A 66 6.92 -6.35 6.36
N VAL A 67 8.17 -6.13 6.75
CA VAL A 67 8.75 -4.77 6.75
C VAL A 67 10.06 -4.79 5.99
N GLU A 68 10.22 -3.82 5.11
CA GLU A 68 11.45 -3.59 4.36
C GLU A 68 11.94 -2.16 4.59
N VAL A 69 13.23 -2.01 4.93
CA VAL A 69 13.89 -0.71 4.99
C VAL A 69 14.77 -0.52 3.76
N GLY A 70 14.35 0.39 2.89
CA GLY A 70 15.04 0.74 1.67
C GLY A 70 16.27 1.62 1.89
N GLY A 71 17.03 1.80 0.80
CA GLY A 71 18.24 2.63 0.76
C GLY A 71 19.53 1.90 1.11
N PHE A 72 20.66 2.46 0.67
CA PHE A 72 22.00 1.90 0.90
C PHE A 72 23.09 2.99 0.89
N PRO A 73 24.00 3.02 1.89
CA PRO A 73 24.06 2.16 3.08
C PRO A 73 23.09 2.59 4.18
N PHE A 74 22.36 1.65 4.78
CA PHE A 74 21.46 1.87 5.91
C PHE A 74 22.11 2.58 7.10
N LEU A 75 23.35 2.23 7.46
CA LEU A 75 24.06 2.86 8.57
C LEU A 75 24.31 4.36 8.32
N THR A 76 24.44 4.78 7.05
CA THR A 76 24.55 6.21 6.70
C THR A 76 23.22 6.91 6.96
N GLN A 77 22.11 6.31 6.51
CA GLN A 77 20.75 6.80 6.74
C GLN A 77 20.44 6.98 8.24
N VAL A 78 20.88 6.02 9.07
CA VAL A 78 20.75 6.08 10.53
C VAL A 78 21.54 7.26 11.13
N LEU A 79 22.75 7.53 10.65
CA LEU A 79 23.55 8.65 11.12
C LEU A 79 22.94 10.00 10.70
N ASP A 80 22.38 10.05 9.49
CA ASP A 80 21.74 11.24 8.93
C ASP A 80 20.33 11.48 9.50
N GLY A 81 19.72 10.47 10.14
CA GLY A 81 18.35 10.51 10.64
C GLY A 81 17.29 10.58 9.53
N ARG A 82 17.64 10.15 8.32
CA ARG A 82 16.77 10.17 7.13
C ARG A 82 16.80 8.82 6.44
N TYR A 83 15.62 8.27 6.20
CA TYR A 83 15.43 6.95 5.61
C TYR A 83 14.70 7.10 4.28
N GLU A 84 15.30 6.59 3.21
CA GLU A 84 14.78 6.75 1.85
C GLU A 84 13.39 6.15 1.68
N ARG A 85 13.18 4.95 2.23
CA ARG A 85 11.91 4.24 2.13
C ARG A 85 11.72 3.24 3.26
N ILE A 86 10.49 3.15 3.76
CA ILE A 86 10.03 2.09 4.65
C ILE A 86 8.75 1.53 4.05
N THR A 87 8.73 0.23 3.77
CA THR A 87 7.55 -0.48 3.28
C THR A 87 7.03 -1.39 4.39
N ILE A 88 5.72 -1.38 4.61
CA ILE A 88 5.04 -2.23 5.59
C ILE A 88 3.89 -2.95 4.88
N GLY A 89 3.97 -4.27 4.81
CA GLY A 89 2.94 -5.14 4.28
C GLY A 89 2.19 -5.87 5.40
N LEU A 90 0.89 -5.67 5.48
CA LEU A 90 -0.04 -6.37 6.37
C LEU A 90 -0.94 -7.29 5.55
N ARG A 91 -1.20 -8.48 6.10
CA ARG A 91 -2.08 -9.49 5.49
C ARG A 91 -3.17 -9.89 6.48
N ASP A 92 -4.34 -10.21 5.94
CA ASP A 92 -5.51 -10.68 6.70
C ASP A 92 -5.91 -9.77 7.87
N VAL A 93 -5.87 -8.45 7.64
CA VAL A 93 -6.26 -7.46 8.65
C VAL A 93 -7.76 -7.57 8.90
N ARG A 94 -8.13 -7.71 10.18
CA ARG A 94 -9.52 -7.74 10.65
C ARG A 94 -9.67 -6.71 11.74
N GLY A 95 -10.58 -5.76 11.56
CA GLY A 95 -10.87 -4.72 12.54
C GLY A 95 -12.33 -4.29 12.46
N SER A 96 -12.65 -3.19 13.13
CA SER A 96 -13.96 -2.57 13.04
C SER A 96 -13.87 -1.11 12.62
N VAL A 97 -14.68 -0.69 11.66
CA VAL A 97 -14.82 0.72 11.27
C VAL A 97 -16.26 1.12 11.55
N GLN A 98 -16.47 2.12 12.40
CA GLN A 98 -17.80 2.59 12.81
C GLN A 98 -18.73 1.51 13.40
N GLY A 99 -18.14 0.43 13.97
CA GLY A 99 -18.88 -0.68 14.56
C GLY A 99 -19.06 -1.89 13.63
N ASP A 100 -18.78 -1.74 12.34
CA ASP A 100 -18.88 -2.83 11.36
C ASP A 100 -17.55 -3.55 11.19
N ALA A 101 -17.60 -4.87 11.11
CA ALA A 101 -16.42 -5.69 10.90
C ALA A 101 -15.88 -5.51 9.47
N VAL A 102 -14.63 -5.05 9.36
CA VAL A 102 -13.94 -4.86 8.08
C VAL A 102 -12.77 -5.83 7.99
N ALA A 103 -12.70 -6.55 6.87
CA ALA A 103 -11.59 -7.41 6.54
C ALA A 103 -10.83 -6.86 5.32
N LEU A 104 -9.53 -6.66 5.49
CA LEU A 104 -8.61 -6.30 4.41
C LEU A 104 -7.64 -7.46 4.21
N PRO A 105 -7.74 -8.22 3.10
CA PRO A 105 -6.79 -9.30 2.82
C PRO A 105 -5.36 -8.78 2.70
N THR A 106 -5.19 -7.56 2.19
CA THR A 106 -3.90 -6.92 1.94
C THR A 106 -3.97 -5.45 2.31
N LEU A 107 -2.95 -4.96 3.01
CA LEU A 107 -2.71 -3.54 3.27
C LEU A 107 -1.21 -3.29 3.19
N ASP A 108 -0.78 -2.61 2.14
CA ASP A 108 0.62 -2.26 1.90
C ASP A 108 0.80 -0.74 2.09
N VAL A 109 1.82 -0.32 2.82
CA VAL A 109 2.15 1.09 3.11
C VAL A 109 3.59 1.36 2.68
N ASP A 110 3.80 2.37 1.84
CA ASP A 110 5.10 2.85 1.38
C ASP A 110 5.28 4.28 1.89
N ALA A 111 6.19 4.46 2.85
CA ALA A 111 6.61 5.75 3.36
C ALA A 111 7.98 6.12 2.78
N ARG A 112 8.12 7.34 2.25
CA ARG A 112 9.35 7.82 1.60
C ARG A 112 9.91 9.05 2.29
N ASP A 113 11.24 9.14 2.23
CA ASP A 113 12.01 10.26 2.76
C ASP A 113 11.62 10.57 4.22
N VAL A 114 11.69 9.52 5.05
CA VAL A 114 11.28 9.55 6.45
C VAL A 114 12.37 10.22 7.28
N SER A 115 12.04 11.33 7.93
CA SER A 115 12.88 11.97 8.93
C SER A 115 12.59 11.37 10.30
N ALA A 116 13.55 10.61 10.83
CA ALA A 116 13.48 10.04 12.18
C ALA A 116 14.88 10.08 12.84
N PRO A 117 15.28 11.23 13.41
CA PRO A 117 16.56 11.35 14.09
C PRO A 117 16.71 10.34 15.24
N LEU A 118 17.92 9.81 15.45
CA LEU A 118 18.19 8.79 16.47
C LEU A 118 17.84 9.25 17.90
N ASP A 119 18.02 10.54 18.21
CA ASP A 119 17.64 11.13 19.48
C ASP A 119 16.13 11.16 19.68
N VAL A 120 15.36 11.44 18.62
CA VAL A 120 13.89 11.37 18.62
C VAL A 120 13.43 9.93 18.84
N ILE A 121 13.99 8.96 18.09
CA ILE A 121 13.65 7.53 18.23
C ILE A 121 13.94 7.04 19.66
N ARG A 122 15.09 7.42 20.24
CA ARG A 122 15.51 6.95 21.57
C ARG A 122 14.76 7.63 22.72
N SER A 123 14.49 8.92 22.60
CA SER A 123 13.81 9.68 23.65
C SER A 123 12.29 9.55 23.58
N GLY A 124 11.75 9.17 22.41
CA GLY A 124 10.33 9.24 22.09
C GLY A 124 9.80 10.68 22.01
N GLN A 125 10.69 11.67 21.98
CA GLN A 125 10.34 13.10 21.99
C GLN A 125 10.76 13.75 20.68
N GLY A 126 9.84 14.49 20.07
CA GLY A 126 10.02 15.09 18.75
C GLY A 126 9.08 14.47 17.72
N GLU A 127 9.25 14.84 16.46
CA GLU A 127 8.35 14.44 15.37
C GLU A 127 9.08 13.50 14.41
N ILE A 128 8.41 12.43 14.02
CA ILE A 128 8.83 11.55 12.93
C ILE A 128 7.91 11.85 11.76
N VAL A 129 8.47 12.30 10.64
CA VAL A 129 7.68 12.74 9.47
C VAL A 129 8.13 11.98 8.24
N ALA A 130 7.18 11.45 7.47
CA ALA A 130 7.40 10.98 6.10
C ALA A 130 7.02 12.07 5.10
N GLU A 131 7.89 12.38 4.15
CA GLU A 131 7.56 13.36 3.09
C GLU A 131 6.36 12.88 2.27
N THR A 132 6.28 11.59 1.98
CA THR A 132 5.14 11.00 1.27
C THR A 132 4.80 9.64 1.85
N VAL A 133 3.50 9.38 2.01
CA VAL A 133 2.97 8.06 2.36
C VAL A 133 1.98 7.65 1.28
N THR A 134 2.10 6.43 0.79
CA THR A 134 1.12 5.78 -0.08
C THR A 134 0.63 4.51 0.59
N GLY A 135 -0.68 4.40 0.80
CA GLY A 135 -1.32 3.20 1.32
C GLY A 135 -2.17 2.55 0.24
N THR A 136 -2.01 1.24 0.07
CA THR A 136 -2.81 0.42 -0.85
C THR A 136 -3.48 -0.70 -0.06
N GLY A 137 -4.81 -0.63 0.07
CA GLY A 137 -5.60 -1.62 0.79
C GLY A 137 -6.61 -2.29 -0.12
N THR A 138 -6.86 -3.58 0.07
CA THR A 138 -7.95 -4.29 -0.62
C THR A 138 -9.07 -4.54 0.38
N VAL A 139 -10.29 -4.08 0.08
CA VAL A 139 -11.47 -4.33 0.92
C VAL A 139 -12.30 -5.43 0.27
N THR A 140 -12.72 -6.44 1.04
CA THR A 140 -13.56 -7.51 0.49
C THR A 140 -14.94 -7.00 0.08
N TYR A 141 -15.54 -7.64 -0.92
CA TYR A 141 -16.90 -7.32 -1.35
C TYR A 141 -17.94 -7.55 -0.26
N ASP A 142 -17.74 -8.55 0.60
CA ASP A 142 -18.63 -8.82 1.74
C ASP A 142 -18.58 -7.68 2.76
N SER A 143 -17.38 -7.19 3.10
CA SER A 143 -17.24 -6.03 3.99
C SER A 143 -17.85 -4.76 3.39
N LEU A 144 -17.69 -4.54 2.08
CA LEU A 144 -18.33 -3.41 1.40
C LEU A 144 -19.85 -3.52 1.39
N ALA A 145 -20.40 -4.72 1.12
CA ALA A 145 -21.84 -4.94 1.14
C ALA A 145 -22.43 -4.74 2.54
N ALA A 146 -21.73 -5.18 3.59
CA ALA A 146 -22.11 -4.95 4.98
C ALA A 146 -22.12 -3.46 5.34
N LEU A 147 -21.08 -2.71 4.96
CA LEU A 147 -20.99 -1.25 5.20
C LEU A 147 -22.08 -0.45 4.48
N LEU A 148 -22.56 -0.93 3.34
CA LEU A 148 -23.65 -0.29 2.60
C LEU A 148 -25.03 -0.57 3.20
N ASP A 149 -25.13 -1.52 4.14
CA ASP A 149 -26.37 -1.94 4.82
C ASP A 149 -27.55 -2.14 3.86
N ARG A 150 -27.30 -2.82 2.73
CA ARG A 150 -28.32 -3.12 1.72
C ARG A 150 -28.62 -4.61 1.67
N GLU A 151 -29.83 -4.96 2.08
CA GLU A 151 -30.30 -6.34 2.09
C GLU A 151 -30.27 -6.94 0.67
N GLY A 152 -29.61 -8.10 0.51
CA GLY A 152 -29.49 -8.81 -0.76
C GLY A 152 -28.54 -8.18 -1.78
N LEU A 153 -27.80 -7.13 -1.41
CA LEU A 153 -26.72 -6.60 -2.24
C LEU A 153 -25.56 -7.59 -2.27
N THR A 154 -25.13 -7.96 -3.48
CA THR A 154 -23.87 -8.65 -3.70
C THR A 154 -23.01 -7.84 -4.65
N LEU A 155 -21.73 -7.79 -4.32
CA LEU A 155 -20.70 -7.07 -5.07
C LEU A 155 -19.68 -8.07 -5.61
N GLY A 156 -19.02 -7.71 -6.69
CA GLY A 156 -17.98 -8.52 -7.31
C GLY A 156 -17.22 -7.74 -8.37
N GLU A 157 -16.42 -8.45 -9.15
CA GLU A 157 -15.69 -7.90 -10.28
C GLU A 157 -16.17 -8.56 -11.58
N ARG A 158 -16.25 -7.77 -12.66
CA ARG A 158 -16.46 -8.25 -14.02
C ARG A 158 -15.79 -7.32 -15.03
N ASP A 159 -14.79 -7.84 -15.75
CA ASP A 159 -14.03 -7.14 -16.78
C ASP A 159 -13.39 -5.82 -16.30
N GLY A 160 -12.83 -5.82 -15.09
CA GLY A 160 -12.22 -4.67 -14.42
C GLY A 160 -13.21 -3.67 -13.83
N ARG A 161 -14.50 -4.00 -13.80
CA ARG A 161 -15.57 -3.12 -13.29
C ARG A 161 -16.26 -3.73 -12.08
N LEU A 162 -16.89 -2.89 -11.27
CA LEU A 162 -17.62 -3.32 -10.09
C LEU A 162 -18.92 -3.97 -10.55
N ALA A 163 -19.02 -5.28 -10.42
CA ALA A 163 -20.25 -6.02 -10.66
C ALA A 163 -21.18 -5.89 -9.46
N VAL A 164 -22.45 -5.63 -9.72
CA VAL A 164 -23.46 -5.41 -8.69
C VAL A 164 -24.69 -6.24 -9.00
N THR A 165 -25.17 -6.97 -7.99
CA THR A 165 -26.47 -7.63 -8.03
C THR A 165 -27.26 -7.21 -6.79
N ALA A 166 -28.48 -6.72 -6.98
CA ALA A 166 -29.30 -6.30 -5.86
C ALA A 166 -30.79 -6.45 -6.16
N PRO A 167 -31.62 -6.81 -5.17
CA PRO A 167 -33.06 -6.65 -5.29
C PRO A 167 -33.40 -5.16 -5.28
N VAL A 168 -34.19 -4.73 -6.26
CA VAL A 168 -34.64 -3.35 -6.39
C VAL A 168 -36.15 -3.32 -6.58
N ASP A 169 -36.81 -2.40 -5.88
CA ASP A 169 -38.23 -2.14 -6.09
C ASP A 169 -38.42 -1.14 -7.24
N ILE A 170 -38.86 -1.65 -8.39
CA ILE A 170 -39.14 -0.86 -9.60
C ILE A 170 -40.65 -0.91 -9.86
N LEU A 171 -41.32 0.25 -9.78
CA LEU A 171 -42.77 0.38 -10.00
C LEU A 171 -43.62 -0.56 -9.11
N GLY A 172 -43.19 -0.76 -7.86
CA GLY A 172 -43.89 -1.62 -6.89
C GLY A 172 -43.67 -3.13 -7.10
N GLN A 173 -42.78 -3.52 -8.00
CA GLN A 173 -42.34 -4.90 -8.18
C GLN A 173 -40.89 -5.06 -7.75
N ARG A 174 -40.60 -6.11 -6.99
CA ARG A 174 -39.23 -6.45 -6.58
C ARG A 174 -38.56 -7.24 -7.68
N LEU A 175 -37.52 -6.67 -8.29
CA LEU A 175 -36.77 -7.26 -9.38
C LEU A 175 -35.30 -7.36 -9.01
N THR A 176 -34.66 -8.48 -9.36
CA THR A 176 -33.21 -8.62 -9.22
C THR A 176 -32.53 -7.88 -10.37
N VAL A 177 -31.82 -6.81 -10.03
CA VAL A 177 -31.02 -6.03 -10.99
C VAL A 177 -29.59 -6.55 -10.94
N VAL A 178 -29.04 -6.83 -12.12
CA VAL A 178 -27.63 -7.21 -12.31
C VAL A 178 -27.00 -6.20 -13.25
N GLY A 179 -25.82 -5.69 -12.88
CA GLY A 179 -25.09 -4.79 -13.75
C GLY A 179 -23.65 -4.56 -13.34
N THR A 180 -23.06 -3.54 -13.93
CA THR A 180 -21.70 -3.09 -13.64
C THR A 180 -21.66 -1.58 -13.44
N ALA A 181 -20.78 -1.13 -12.56
CA ALA A 181 -20.51 0.26 -12.28
C ALA A 181 -19.03 0.60 -12.55
N ASP A 182 -18.83 1.78 -13.13
CA ASP A 182 -17.53 2.41 -13.22
C ASP A 182 -17.26 3.17 -11.91
N VAL A 183 -16.04 3.01 -11.39
CA VAL A 183 -15.59 3.68 -10.17
C VAL A 183 -14.65 4.80 -10.57
N ASN A 184 -15.01 6.05 -10.25
CA ASN A 184 -14.20 7.21 -10.55
C ASN A 184 -13.76 7.91 -9.27
N VAL A 185 -12.50 8.34 -9.22
CA VAL A 185 -11.95 9.11 -8.12
C VAL A 185 -11.65 10.52 -8.61
N SER A 186 -12.17 11.53 -7.93
CA SER A 186 -11.87 12.94 -8.22
C SER A 186 -10.51 13.36 -7.65
N ASP A 187 -10.00 14.50 -8.09
CA ASP A 187 -8.73 15.06 -7.57
C ASP A 187 -8.79 15.38 -6.06
N GLN A 188 -9.99 15.57 -5.53
CA GLN A 188 -10.28 15.81 -4.11
C GLN A 188 -10.46 14.51 -3.30
N GLY A 189 -10.26 13.35 -3.93
CA GLY A 189 -10.40 12.03 -3.29
C GLY A 189 -11.83 11.55 -3.08
N GLN A 190 -12.82 12.24 -3.65
CA GLN A 190 -14.20 11.76 -3.65
C GLN A 190 -14.34 10.60 -4.63
N VAL A 191 -14.94 9.50 -4.17
CA VAL A 191 -15.21 8.32 -4.98
C VAL A 191 -16.66 8.39 -5.45
N SER A 192 -16.88 8.22 -6.75
CA SER A 192 -18.21 8.19 -7.37
C SER A 192 -18.41 6.85 -8.07
N LEU A 193 -19.62 6.29 -7.90
CA LEU A 193 -20.05 5.07 -8.57
C LEU A 193 -21.04 5.42 -9.67
N GLN A 194 -20.69 5.11 -10.91
CA GLN A 194 -21.53 5.36 -12.07
C GLN A 194 -22.02 4.05 -12.68
N PHE A 195 -23.34 3.83 -12.62
CA PHE A 195 -23.96 2.62 -13.16
C PHE A 195 -24.34 2.85 -14.62
N ASN A 196 -23.85 2.00 -15.52
CA ASN A 196 -24.03 2.18 -16.96
C ASN A 196 -24.72 0.99 -17.65
N ASP A 197 -24.49 -0.22 -17.18
CA ASP A 197 -25.00 -1.45 -17.80
C ASP A 197 -25.88 -2.23 -16.82
N LEU A 198 -27.13 -1.80 -16.63
CA LEU A 198 -28.09 -2.52 -15.80
C LEU A 198 -29.00 -3.43 -16.63
N SER A 199 -29.25 -4.61 -16.10
CA SER A 199 -30.23 -5.59 -16.57
C SER A 199 -31.07 -6.05 -15.39
N ALA A 200 -32.26 -6.57 -15.65
CA ALA A 200 -33.13 -7.05 -14.59
C ALA A 200 -33.77 -8.38 -14.99
N GLU A 201 -33.77 -9.33 -14.06
CA GLU A 201 -34.40 -10.63 -14.27
C GLU A 201 -35.92 -10.45 -14.49
N GLY A 202 -36.47 -11.17 -15.47
CA GLY A 202 -37.89 -11.08 -15.81
C GLY A 202 -38.29 -9.87 -16.66
N LEU A 203 -37.39 -8.90 -16.91
CA LEU A 203 -37.67 -7.79 -17.81
C LEU A 203 -37.21 -8.10 -19.25
N PRO A 204 -38.08 -7.95 -20.27
CA PRO A 204 -37.71 -8.20 -21.65
C PRO A 204 -36.73 -7.14 -22.17
N ASN A 205 -35.81 -7.55 -23.05
CA ASN A 205 -34.76 -6.70 -23.59
C ASN A 205 -35.26 -5.78 -24.72
N VAL A 206 -36.27 -4.93 -24.42
CA VAL A 206 -36.92 -4.01 -25.36
C VAL A 206 -36.55 -2.55 -25.06
N PRO A 207 -36.62 -1.62 -26.04
CA PRO A 207 -36.18 -0.23 -25.86
C PRO A 207 -36.79 0.50 -24.67
N LEU A 208 -38.08 0.27 -24.40
CA LEU A 208 -38.76 0.90 -23.26
C LEU A 208 -38.20 0.44 -21.91
N ALA A 209 -37.97 -0.86 -21.73
CA ALA A 209 -37.41 -1.42 -20.49
C ALA A 209 -35.96 -0.93 -20.28
N ARG A 210 -35.16 -0.86 -21.35
CA ARG A 210 -33.79 -0.31 -21.30
C ARG A 210 -33.78 1.14 -20.83
N ASN A 211 -34.68 1.99 -21.36
CA ASN A 211 -34.74 3.38 -20.94
C ASN A 211 -35.11 3.54 -19.46
N LEU A 212 -36.00 2.70 -18.93
CA LEU A 212 -36.32 2.69 -17.50
C LEU A 212 -35.10 2.32 -16.65
N LEU A 213 -34.38 1.25 -17.03
CA LEU A 213 -33.16 0.83 -16.33
C LEU A 213 -32.04 1.88 -16.41
N ASN A 214 -31.86 2.53 -17.57
CA ASN A 214 -30.87 3.59 -17.75
C ASN A 214 -31.18 4.81 -16.88
N ASN A 215 -32.45 5.21 -16.78
CA ASN A 215 -32.85 6.30 -15.91
C ASN A 215 -32.65 5.93 -14.43
N TYR A 216 -32.96 4.70 -14.06
CA TYR A 216 -32.70 4.19 -12.71
C TYR A 216 -31.19 4.19 -12.40
N ALA A 217 -30.36 3.69 -13.31
CA ALA A 217 -28.90 3.67 -13.20
C ALA A 217 -28.32 5.06 -12.91
N ARG A 218 -28.81 6.09 -13.60
CA ARG A 218 -28.43 7.49 -13.36
C ARG A 218 -28.90 7.99 -12.00
N SER A 219 -30.07 7.57 -11.54
CA SER A 219 -30.61 8.01 -10.25
C SER A 219 -29.90 7.39 -9.04
N ILE A 220 -29.26 6.23 -9.22
CA ILE A 220 -28.49 5.54 -8.17
C ILE A 220 -26.98 5.77 -8.27
N SER A 221 -26.54 6.53 -9.27
CA SER A 221 -25.15 6.95 -9.33
C SER A 221 -24.92 7.96 -8.21
N ILE A 222 -24.02 7.63 -7.28
CA ILE A 222 -23.82 8.37 -6.03
C ILE A 222 -22.33 8.62 -5.79
N ASP A 223 -22.05 9.71 -5.09
CA ASP A 223 -20.78 9.91 -4.41
C ASP A 223 -20.79 9.08 -3.13
N VAL A 224 -19.79 8.23 -2.96
CA VAL A 224 -19.65 7.37 -1.79
C VAL A 224 -19.09 8.22 -0.65
N PRO A 225 -19.81 8.35 0.48
CA PRO A 225 -19.26 9.02 1.65
C PRO A 225 -18.13 8.16 2.20
N LEU A 226 -16.90 8.63 2.06
CA LEU A 226 -15.74 7.99 2.69
C LEU A 226 -15.61 8.45 4.14
N PRO A 227 -15.25 7.56 5.07
CA PRO A 227 -14.84 7.99 6.40
C PRO A 227 -13.57 8.84 6.31
N GLU A 228 -13.31 9.64 7.34
CA GLU A 228 -12.04 10.35 7.47
C GLU A 228 -10.91 9.31 7.57
N LEU A 229 -9.97 9.36 6.62
CA LEU A 229 -8.82 8.48 6.61
C LEU A 229 -7.74 9.04 7.56
N PRO A 230 -6.99 8.16 8.24
CA PRO A 230 -5.90 8.60 9.10
C PRO A 230 -4.83 9.34 8.28
N PHE A 231 -4.09 10.24 8.93
CA PHE A 231 -2.99 10.99 8.33
C PHE A 231 -3.38 11.85 7.11
N GLU A 232 -4.65 12.28 7.05
CA GLU A 232 -5.17 13.10 5.94
C GLU A 232 -4.98 12.44 4.56
N LEU A 233 -4.94 11.09 4.53
CA LEU A 233 -4.84 10.32 3.30
C LEU A 233 -5.98 10.68 2.35
N THR A 234 -5.62 11.02 1.13
CA THR A 234 -6.56 11.29 0.05
C THR A 234 -6.60 10.10 -0.89
N VAL A 235 -7.78 9.53 -1.12
CA VAL A 235 -7.95 8.46 -2.11
C VAL A 235 -7.58 8.98 -3.50
N ARG A 236 -6.78 8.21 -4.24
CA ARG A 236 -6.34 8.55 -5.59
C ARG A 236 -6.87 7.59 -6.63
N GLU A 237 -7.05 6.35 -6.23
CA GLU A 237 -7.43 5.31 -7.15
C GLU A 237 -8.25 4.24 -6.44
N VAL A 238 -9.26 3.75 -7.14
CA VAL A 238 -10.08 2.64 -6.70
C VAL A 238 -10.27 1.70 -7.87
N ARG A 239 -9.88 0.44 -7.70
CA ARG A 239 -9.91 -0.60 -8.73
C ARG A 239 -10.64 -1.85 -8.26
N PRO A 240 -11.69 -2.29 -8.95
CA PRO A 240 -12.27 -3.61 -8.74
C PRO A 240 -11.28 -4.71 -9.15
N LEU A 241 -11.02 -5.64 -8.25
CA LEU A 241 -10.25 -6.87 -8.48
C LEU A 241 -11.11 -8.10 -8.11
N PRO A 242 -10.78 -9.31 -8.58
CA PRO A 242 -11.52 -10.52 -8.21
C PRO A 242 -11.65 -10.75 -6.70
N GLU A 243 -10.61 -10.40 -5.94
CA GLU A 243 -10.52 -10.57 -4.49
C GLU A 243 -11.20 -9.45 -3.67
N GLY A 244 -11.53 -8.32 -4.30
CA GLY A 244 -12.11 -7.16 -3.61
C GLY A 244 -11.86 -5.84 -4.33
N LEU A 245 -12.20 -4.74 -3.67
CA LEU A 245 -11.96 -3.39 -4.16
C LEU A 245 -10.62 -2.89 -3.62
N GLN A 246 -9.62 -2.73 -4.50
CA GLN A 246 -8.35 -2.12 -4.13
C GLN A 246 -8.49 -0.61 -4.12
N VAL A 247 -8.02 0.02 -3.04
CA VAL A 247 -8.04 1.46 -2.80
C VAL A 247 -6.61 1.91 -2.56
N THR A 248 -6.15 2.89 -3.34
CA THR A 248 -4.86 3.54 -3.16
C THR A 248 -5.09 4.96 -2.68
N ALA A 249 -4.48 5.34 -1.57
CA ALA A 249 -4.53 6.67 -1.01
C ALA A 249 -3.12 7.22 -0.77
N ASN A 250 -2.95 8.54 -0.82
CA ASN A 250 -1.68 9.19 -0.53
C ASN A 250 -1.82 10.41 0.37
N ALA A 251 -0.73 10.72 1.06
CA ALA A 251 -0.58 11.93 1.86
C ALA A 251 0.87 12.43 1.77
N ARG A 252 1.08 13.68 2.15
CA ARG A 252 2.39 14.33 2.20
C ARG A 252 2.62 14.89 3.59
N ASP A 253 3.90 15.01 3.96
CA ASP A 253 4.35 15.59 5.23
C ASP A 253 3.61 14.93 6.42
N VAL A 254 3.60 13.59 6.43
CA VAL A 254 2.81 12.78 7.35
C VAL A 254 3.55 12.57 8.66
N PRO A 255 3.01 13.04 9.80
CA PRO A 255 3.60 12.75 11.10
C PRO A 255 3.21 11.33 11.55
N ILE A 256 4.20 10.47 11.76
CA ILE A 256 4.03 9.03 12.02
C ILE A 256 3.79 8.75 13.51
N ASN A 257 4.46 9.49 14.41
CA ASN A 257 4.43 9.23 15.85
C ASN A 257 3.38 10.05 16.62
N SER A 258 2.51 10.80 15.91
CA SER A 258 1.42 11.59 16.50
C SER A 258 0.03 10.98 16.27
N ALA A 259 -0.08 9.83 15.62
CA ALA A 259 -1.34 9.10 15.57
C ALA A 259 -1.60 8.43 16.92
N GLY A 260 -2.38 9.12 17.75
CA GLY A 260 -3.08 8.59 18.91
C GLY A 260 -4.56 8.84 18.77
#